data_AF-A0A9K3J4H8-F1
#
_entry.id   AF-A0A9K3J4H8-F1
#
_cell.length_a   1.000
_cell.length_b   1.000
_cell.length_c   1.000
_cell.angle_alpha   90.00
_cell.angle_beta   90.00
_cell.angle_gamma   90.00
#
_symmetry.space_group_name_H-M   'P 1'
#
loop_
_entity.id
_entity.type
_entity.pdbx_description
1 polymer ?
#
loop_
_entity_poly.entity_id
_entity_poly.type
_entity_poly.pdbx_seq_one_letter_code
_entity_poly.pdbx_strand_id
1 'polypeptide(L)'
;MLRAYASNMSGYKNEGFVEVLAAQQSPENTDWFQGTADAVRQYLWLIEEQNVLEFLVFAGDHLYRTDYEKFIQAHRVSDADITVAALPMDEKRATAFGLMKIEKEGRIIEFSKKPKGEKLQAMKVDTSILGLDDKRAKKCRLLQVQAYLYDGYWEDIGTIEAFYHANLGITKKPVPDFRSACYTTYNKLVKSAA
;
A
#
# COMPACT_ATOMS: atom_id res chain seq x y z
N MET A 1 18.49 7.93 32.97
CA MET A 1 17.81 9.16 32.51
C MET A 1 16.41 8.73 32.10
N LEU A 2 15.39 8.95 32.94
CA LEU A 2 14.01 8.56 32.64
C LEU A 2 13.40 9.58 31.65
N ARG A 3 12.96 9.11 30.48
CA ARG A 3 12.10 9.88 29.58
C ARG A 3 10.64 9.55 29.93
N ALA A 4 9.87 10.55 30.31
CA ALA A 4 8.46 10.40 30.61
C ALA A 4 7.67 10.43 29.30
N TYR A 5 7.05 9.30 28.93
CA TYR A 5 6.04 9.27 27.87
C TYR A 5 4.71 9.74 28.46
N ALA A 6 4.16 10.82 27.89
CA ALA A 6 2.83 11.28 28.21
C ALA A 6 1.81 10.44 27.43
N SER A 7 1.46 9.27 27.95
CA SER A 7 0.40 8.44 27.37
C SER A 7 -0.97 9.02 27.71
N ASN A 8 -1.62 9.69 26.76
CA ASN A 8 -3.06 9.99 26.84
C ASN A 8 -3.85 8.71 26.56
N MET A 9 -4.02 7.84 27.56
CA MET A 9 -4.96 6.73 27.50
C MET A 9 -6.40 7.27 27.64
N SER A 10 -7.04 7.57 26.52
CA SER A 10 -8.50 7.71 26.48
C SER A 10 -9.12 6.33 26.26
N GLY A 11 -9.82 5.84 27.28
CA GLY A 11 -10.27 4.46 27.39
C GLY A 11 -11.42 4.09 26.45
N TYR A 12 -11.21 3.03 25.68
CA TYR A 12 -12.26 2.10 25.27
C TYR A 12 -11.80 0.69 25.66
N LYS A 13 -12.74 -0.11 26.19
CA LYS A 13 -12.45 -1.46 26.69
C LYS A 13 -11.93 -2.37 25.57
N ASN A 14 -10.76 -2.97 25.85
CA ASN A 14 -10.08 -4.12 25.23
C ASN A 14 -9.10 -3.87 24.06
N GLU A 15 -7.81 -4.02 24.39
CA GLU A 15 -6.68 -4.52 23.60
C GLU A 15 -6.21 -3.70 22.37
N GLY A 16 -6.01 -2.40 22.54
CA GLY A 16 -5.29 -1.61 21.53
C GLY A 16 -5.06 -0.16 21.96
N PHE A 17 -4.19 0.53 21.23
CA PHE A 17 -3.95 1.96 21.39
C PHE A 17 -3.79 2.63 20.03
N VAL A 18 -4.07 3.93 19.98
CA VAL A 18 -3.75 4.80 18.85
C VAL A 18 -2.95 5.96 19.40
N GLU A 19 -1.67 5.99 19.08
CA GLU A 19 -0.73 7.02 19.55
C GLU A 19 -0.21 7.85 18.37
N VAL A 20 -0.13 9.16 18.56
CA VAL A 20 0.37 10.09 17.55
C VAL A 20 1.86 10.32 17.80
N LEU A 21 2.71 9.83 16.89
CA LEU A 21 4.15 10.08 16.91
C LEU A 21 4.48 11.28 16.00
N ALA A 22 4.49 12.48 16.59
CA ALA A 22 4.82 13.71 15.89
C ALA A 22 6.34 13.95 15.87
N ALA A 23 6.89 14.42 14.74
CA ALA A 23 8.30 14.75 14.59
C ALA A 23 8.81 15.56 15.79
N GLN A 24 9.86 15.06 16.45
CA GLN A 24 10.49 15.73 17.58
C GLN A 24 11.92 16.11 17.22
N GLN A 25 12.24 17.39 17.40
CA GLN A 25 13.62 17.83 17.42
C GLN A 25 14.22 17.44 18.77
N SER A 26 15.33 16.72 18.75
CA SER A 26 16.11 16.39 19.94
C SER A 26 17.45 17.12 19.91
N PRO A 27 18.15 17.25 21.05
CA PRO A 27 19.50 17.85 21.08
C PRO A 27 20.51 17.14 20.15
N GLU A 28 20.27 15.87 19.83
CA GLU A 28 21.14 15.04 18.98
C GLU A 28 20.65 14.95 17.52
N ASN A 29 19.39 15.29 17.26
CA ASN A 29 18.80 15.29 15.92
C ASN A 29 17.82 16.46 15.78
N THR A 30 18.27 17.52 15.12
CA THR A 30 17.48 18.74 14.83
C THR A 30 16.69 18.65 13.53
N ASP A 31 16.85 17.56 12.77
CA ASP A 31 16.29 17.46 11.44
C ASP A 31 14.84 17.01 11.47
N TRP A 32 13.99 17.73 10.73
CA TRP A 32 12.64 17.29 10.39
C TRP A 32 12.70 15.99 9.58
N PHE A 33 11.59 15.23 9.54
CA PHE A 33 11.52 14.00 8.74
C PHE A 33 11.95 14.25 7.29
N GLN A 34 12.91 13.47 6.82
CA GLN A 34 13.43 13.54 5.45
C GLN A 34 12.71 12.60 4.48
N GLY A 35 11.52 12.11 4.87
CA GLY A 35 10.68 11.21 4.09
C GLY A 35 10.03 10.13 4.94
N THR A 36 9.21 9.27 4.32
CA THR A 36 8.42 8.25 5.01
C THR A 36 9.29 7.22 5.74
N ALA A 37 10.35 6.72 5.08
CA ALA A 37 11.26 5.77 5.70
C ALA A 37 12.06 6.41 6.86
N ASP A 38 12.39 7.69 6.74
CA ASP A 38 13.07 8.44 7.79
C ASP A 38 12.17 8.61 9.02
N ALA A 39 10.90 8.95 8.81
CA ALA A 39 9.92 9.04 9.90
C ALA A 39 9.81 7.74 10.69
N VAL A 40 9.72 6.58 10.01
CA VAL A 40 9.71 5.27 10.68
C VAL A 40 11.03 5.00 11.41
N ARG A 41 12.17 5.30 10.77
CA ARG A 41 13.51 5.10 11.34
C ARG A 41 13.71 5.89 12.64
N GLN A 42 13.19 7.11 12.74
CA GLN A 42 13.33 7.94 13.95
C GLN A 42 12.61 7.33 15.18
N TYR A 43 11.58 6.52 14.98
CA TYR A 43 10.86 5.81 16.05
C TYR A 43 11.14 4.31 16.09
N LEU A 44 12.13 3.81 15.35
CA LEU A 44 12.40 2.38 15.26
C LEU A 44 12.59 1.73 16.65
N TRP A 45 13.25 2.43 17.57
CA TRP A 45 13.46 1.98 18.94
C TRP A 45 12.15 1.74 19.73
N LEU A 46 11.10 2.54 19.49
CA LEU A 46 9.79 2.37 20.12
C LEU A 46 8.98 1.24 19.46
N ILE A 47 9.13 1.13 18.14
CA ILE A 47 8.48 0.11 17.31
C ILE A 47 9.05 -1.28 17.66
N GLU A 48 10.36 -1.40 17.87
CA GLU A 48 11.04 -2.65 18.24
C GLU A 48 10.67 -3.15 19.64
N GLU A 49 10.17 -2.29 20.53
CA GLU A 49 9.64 -2.71 21.85
C GLU A 49 8.32 -3.47 21.73
N GLN A 50 7.63 -3.39 20.59
CA GLN A 50 6.35 -4.07 20.38
C GLN A 50 6.58 -5.55 20.00
N ASN A 51 6.01 -6.47 20.78
CA ASN A 51 6.08 -7.90 20.49
C ASN A 51 4.99 -8.30 19.46
N VAL A 52 5.23 -7.95 18.19
CA VAL A 52 4.35 -8.27 17.06
C VAL A 52 5.10 -9.07 16.00
N LEU A 53 4.36 -9.84 15.21
CA LEU A 53 4.93 -10.64 14.11
C LEU A 53 5.16 -9.79 12.85
N GLU A 54 4.25 -8.87 12.55
CA GLU A 54 4.30 -8.06 11.35
C GLU A 54 3.91 -6.60 11.65
N PHE A 55 4.49 -5.67 10.90
CA PHE A 55 4.08 -4.27 10.89
C PHE A 55 3.30 -3.96 9.63
N LEU A 56 2.12 -3.34 9.80
CA LEU A 56 1.29 -2.90 8.70
C LEU A 56 1.48 -1.40 8.47
N VAL A 57 1.99 -1.02 7.30
CA VAL A 57 2.31 0.37 6.97
C VAL A 57 1.28 0.94 6.01
N PHE A 58 0.68 2.08 6.37
CA PHE A 58 -0.33 2.78 5.57
C PHE A 58 0.12 4.16 5.14
N ALA A 59 -0.36 4.59 3.97
CA ALA A 59 -0.38 6.00 3.61
C ALA A 59 -1.63 6.68 4.22
N GLY A 60 -1.49 7.93 4.63
CA GLY A 60 -2.50 8.66 5.41
C GLY A 60 -3.53 9.45 4.56
N ASP A 61 -3.37 9.47 3.25
CA ASP A 61 -4.04 10.40 2.32
C ASP A 61 -4.76 9.68 1.17
N HIS A 62 -5.24 8.46 1.41
CA HIS A 62 -6.00 7.68 0.42
C HIS A 62 -7.41 7.34 0.90
N LEU A 63 -8.38 7.36 -0.01
CA LEU A 63 -9.75 6.94 0.24
C LEU A 63 -9.99 5.53 -0.32
N TYR A 64 -10.19 4.55 0.56
CA TYR A 64 -10.43 3.16 0.18
C TYR A 64 -11.07 2.37 1.32
N ARG A 65 -11.47 1.12 1.05
CA ARG A 65 -11.91 0.16 2.06
C ARG A 65 -11.36 -1.21 1.74
N THR A 66 -10.67 -1.82 2.68
CA THR A 66 -10.08 -3.15 2.50
C THR A 66 -10.20 -3.99 3.76
N ASP A 67 -10.13 -5.30 3.58
CA ASP A 67 -10.01 -6.30 4.64
C ASP A 67 -8.54 -6.72 4.74
N TYR A 68 -7.85 -6.23 5.78
CA TYR A 68 -6.42 -6.49 5.95
C TYR A 68 -6.10 -7.90 6.44
N GLU A 69 -7.08 -8.65 6.97
CA GLU A 69 -6.83 -10.03 7.39
C GLU A 69 -6.42 -10.88 6.19
N LYS A 70 -7.10 -10.70 5.05
CA LYS A 70 -6.75 -11.38 3.80
C LYS A 70 -5.37 -10.99 3.28
N PHE A 71 -5.01 -9.72 3.43
CA PHE A 71 -3.69 -9.21 3.06
C PHE A 71 -2.59 -9.84 3.92
N ILE A 72 -2.78 -9.87 5.24
CA ILE A 72 -1.85 -10.50 6.20
C ILE A 72 -1.78 -12.01 5.98
N GLN A 73 -2.91 -12.66 5.71
CA GLN A 73 -2.93 -14.09 5.38
C GLN A 73 -2.12 -14.39 4.12
N ALA A 74 -2.26 -13.58 3.06
CA ALA A 74 -1.47 -13.74 1.84
C ALA A 74 0.04 -13.53 2.11
N HIS A 75 0.40 -12.55 2.94
CA HIS A 75 1.78 -12.34 3.40
C HIS A 75 2.35 -13.59 4.09
N ARG A 76 1.61 -14.16 5.05
CA ARG A 76 2.03 -15.37 5.79
C ARG A 76 2.08 -16.62 4.92
N VAL A 77 1.08 -16.84 4.06
CA VAL A 77 1.01 -18.02 3.17
C VAL A 77 2.14 -18.01 2.15
N SER A 78 2.51 -16.83 1.66
CA SER A 78 3.63 -16.68 0.73
C SER A 78 5.00 -16.70 1.41
N ASP A 79 5.08 -16.68 2.75
CA ASP A 79 6.33 -16.58 3.50
C ASP A 79 7.17 -15.36 3.03
N ALA A 80 6.48 -14.24 2.77
CA ALA A 80 7.11 -13.04 2.25
C ALA A 80 7.76 -12.21 3.35
N ASP A 81 8.90 -11.58 3.08
CA ASP A 81 9.49 -10.59 3.99
C ASP A 81 8.72 -9.26 3.94
N ILE A 82 8.21 -8.90 2.76
CA ILE A 82 7.43 -7.68 2.52
C ILE A 82 6.29 -8.03 1.56
N THR A 83 5.09 -7.59 1.86
CA THR A 83 3.97 -7.65 0.91
C THR A 83 3.52 -6.23 0.56
N VAL A 84 3.30 -5.98 -0.73
CA VAL A 84 2.87 -4.67 -1.25
C VAL A 84 1.50 -4.83 -1.90
N ALA A 85 0.52 -4.02 -1.48
CA ALA A 85 -0.76 -3.96 -2.16
C ALA A 85 -0.59 -3.32 -3.54
N ALA A 86 -0.99 -4.04 -4.58
CA ALA A 86 -0.90 -3.63 -5.98
C ALA A 86 -2.30 -3.33 -6.52
N LEU A 87 -2.47 -2.13 -7.08
CA LEU A 87 -3.70 -1.70 -7.74
C LEU A 87 -3.51 -1.75 -9.26
N PRO A 88 -4.35 -2.50 -10.02
CA PRO A 88 -4.30 -2.47 -11.46
C PRO A 88 -4.78 -1.10 -11.97
N MET A 89 -4.02 -0.50 -12.89
CA MET A 89 -4.32 0.82 -13.43
C MET A 89 -3.98 0.91 -14.91
N ASP A 90 -4.62 1.87 -15.59
CA ASP A 90 -4.37 2.18 -16.99
C ASP A 90 -3.12 3.06 -17.17
N GLU A 91 -2.57 3.04 -18.38
CA GLU A 91 -1.31 3.71 -18.72
C GLU A 91 -1.31 5.22 -18.44
N LYS A 92 -2.48 5.88 -18.53
CA LYS A 92 -2.59 7.33 -18.26
C LYS A 92 -2.30 7.67 -16.80
N ARG A 93 -2.80 6.84 -15.87
CA ARG A 93 -2.59 7.01 -14.42
C ARG A 93 -1.26 6.43 -13.94
N ALA A 94 -0.74 5.42 -14.63
CA ALA A 94 0.49 4.70 -14.27
C ALA A 94 1.73 5.58 -14.02
N THR A 95 1.89 6.69 -14.75
CA THR A 95 3.06 7.58 -14.62
C THR A 95 3.12 8.35 -13.29
N ALA A 96 1.99 8.49 -12.59
CA ALA A 96 1.93 9.16 -11.29
C ALA A 96 2.35 8.26 -10.12
N PHE A 97 2.42 6.93 -10.33
CA PHE A 97 2.60 5.94 -9.28
C PHE A 97 3.92 5.16 -9.43
N GLY A 98 4.22 4.33 -8.43
CA GLY A 98 5.27 3.31 -8.53
C GLY A 98 4.72 2.10 -9.26
N LEU A 99 5.38 1.70 -10.35
CA LEU A 99 5.05 0.48 -11.07
C LEU A 99 5.96 -0.65 -10.61
N MET A 100 5.41 -1.85 -10.60
CA MET A 100 6.12 -3.06 -10.23
C MET A 100 5.94 -4.11 -11.32
N LYS A 101 7.00 -4.88 -11.57
CA LYS A 101 6.91 -6.13 -12.31
C LYS A 101 6.78 -7.29 -11.35
N ILE A 102 5.87 -8.20 -11.68
CA ILE A 102 5.66 -9.43 -10.94
C ILE A 102 5.98 -10.63 -11.82
N GLU A 103 6.58 -11.65 -11.22
CA GLU A 103 6.66 -12.99 -11.80
C GLU A 103 5.33 -13.74 -11.67
N LYS A 104 5.26 -14.96 -12.21
CA LYS A 104 4.03 -15.76 -12.22
C LYS A 104 3.50 -16.04 -10.82
N GLU A 105 4.40 -16.21 -9.86
CA GLU A 105 4.09 -16.47 -8.46
C GLU A 105 3.68 -15.19 -7.70
N GLY A 106 3.61 -14.04 -8.37
CA GLY A 106 3.29 -12.73 -7.78
C GLY A 106 4.46 -12.05 -7.06
N ARG A 107 5.65 -12.64 -7.11
CA ARG A 107 6.88 -12.06 -6.57
C ARG A 107 7.26 -10.81 -7.35
N ILE A 108 7.55 -9.71 -6.66
CA ILE A 108 8.04 -8.47 -7.26
C ILE A 108 9.50 -8.64 -7.65
N ILE A 109 9.82 -8.44 -8.93
CA ILE A 109 11.18 -8.53 -9.48
C ILE A 109 11.79 -7.19 -9.85
N GLU A 110 10.95 -6.19 -10.15
CA GLU A 110 11.40 -4.87 -10.54
C GLU A 110 10.42 -3.83 -10.00
N PHE A 111 10.95 -2.71 -9.51
CA PHE A 111 10.15 -1.57 -9.07
C PHE A 111 10.69 -0.30 -9.73
N SER A 112 9.79 0.53 -10.24
CA SER A 112 10.13 1.79 -10.88
C SER A 112 9.19 2.89 -10.42
N LYS A 113 9.75 3.91 -9.76
CA LYS A 113 8.98 5.04 -9.23
C LYS A 113 8.73 6.07 -10.35
N LYS A 114 7.47 6.29 -10.71
CA LYS A 114 7.03 7.28 -11.71
C LYS A 114 7.75 7.14 -13.07
N PRO A 115 7.70 5.95 -13.72
CA PRO A 115 8.37 5.74 -14.99
C PRO A 115 7.77 6.61 -16.10
N LYS A 116 8.61 7.04 -17.05
CA LYS A 116 8.22 7.81 -18.23
C LYS A 116 8.76 7.14 -19.50
N GLY A 117 8.06 7.30 -20.62
CA GLY A 117 8.51 6.86 -21.94
C GLY A 117 8.65 5.33 -22.07
N GLU A 118 9.75 4.86 -22.67
CA GLU A 118 10.01 3.43 -22.93
C GLU A 118 10.03 2.58 -21.66
N LYS A 119 10.43 3.16 -20.52
CA LYS A 119 10.39 2.48 -19.21
C LYS A 119 8.96 2.18 -18.73
N LEU A 120 7.94 2.89 -19.23
CA LEU A 120 6.55 2.59 -18.90
C LEU A 120 6.07 1.32 -19.64
N GLN A 121 6.41 1.20 -20.93
CA GLN A 121 6.06 0.04 -21.74
C GLN A 121 6.74 -1.22 -21.24
N ALA A 122 8.01 -1.09 -20.81
CA ALA A 122 8.77 -2.20 -20.25
C ALA A 122 8.13 -2.76 -18.97
N MET A 123 7.33 -2.00 -18.22
CA MET A 123 6.79 -2.36 -16.89
C MET A 123 5.38 -2.99 -16.93
N LYS A 124 4.82 -3.29 -18.10
CA LYS A 124 3.51 -3.96 -18.22
C LYS A 124 3.59 -5.41 -17.71
N VAL A 125 2.58 -5.85 -16.95
CA VAL A 125 2.48 -7.23 -16.45
C VAL A 125 1.07 -7.78 -16.68
N ASP A 126 0.99 -9.08 -16.99
CA ASP A 126 -0.26 -9.82 -17.06
C ASP A 126 -0.72 -10.21 -15.64
N THR A 127 -1.86 -9.69 -15.23
CA THR A 127 -2.41 -9.86 -13.87
C THR A 127 -3.26 -11.12 -13.70
N SER A 128 -3.41 -11.95 -14.75
CA SER A 128 -4.27 -13.15 -14.73
C SER A 128 -3.67 -14.39 -14.04
N ILE A 129 -2.42 -14.31 -13.57
CA ILE A 129 -1.57 -15.50 -13.33
C ILE A 129 -1.58 -16.00 -11.86
N LEU A 130 -2.44 -15.47 -10.98
CA LEU A 130 -2.41 -15.79 -9.54
C LEU A 130 -3.04 -17.18 -9.20
N GLY A 131 -2.26 -18.27 -9.32
CA GLY A 131 -2.58 -19.64 -8.86
C GLY A 131 -1.36 -20.58 -8.81
N LEU A 132 -1.15 -21.31 -7.69
CA LEU A 132 0.14 -21.84 -7.17
C LEU A 132 0.46 -23.35 -7.37
N ASP A 133 1.77 -23.72 -7.38
CA ASP A 133 2.55 -24.74 -6.57
C ASP A 133 3.99 -25.02 -7.17
N ASP A 134 4.79 -25.98 -6.67
CA ASP A 134 5.91 -25.92 -5.73
C ASP A 134 7.25 -26.36 -6.32
N LYS A 135 8.32 -25.62 -5.98
CA LYS A 135 9.64 -26.15 -5.57
C LYS A 135 10.54 -24.99 -5.16
N ARG A 136 10.32 -24.58 -3.91
CA ARG A 136 10.97 -23.50 -3.15
C ARG A 136 12.44 -23.28 -3.53
N ALA A 137 12.66 -22.10 -4.10
CA ALA A 137 13.92 -21.56 -4.58
C ALA A 137 14.96 -21.44 -3.46
N LYS A 138 16.10 -22.11 -3.67
CA LYS A 138 17.24 -22.22 -2.75
C LYS A 138 17.97 -20.86 -2.56
N LYS A 139 17.89 -20.34 -1.33
CA LYS A 139 19.00 -19.87 -0.46
C LYS A 139 20.07 -18.91 -1.05
N CYS A 140 19.83 -17.59 -0.93
CA CYS A 140 20.74 -16.55 -0.37
C CYS A 140 20.28 -15.08 -0.67
N ARG A 141 19.97 -14.33 0.41
CA ARG A 141 19.96 -12.85 0.59
C ARG A 141 19.36 -11.95 -0.51
N LEU A 142 18.14 -12.21 -0.96
CA LEU A 142 17.28 -11.18 -1.56
C LEU A 142 15.92 -11.27 -0.86
N LEU A 143 15.42 -10.14 -0.33
CA LEU A 143 14.12 -10.08 0.34
C LEU A 143 13.04 -10.64 -0.59
N GLN A 144 12.15 -11.46 -0.04
CA GLN A 144 10.98 -11.96 -0.75
C GLN A 144 9.88 -10.90 -0.69
N VAL A 145 9.81 -10.06 -1.72
CA VAL A 145 8.78 -9.04 -1.85
C VAL A 145 7.63 -9.59 -2.69
N GLN A 146 6.43 -9.68 -2.12
CA GLN A 146 5.25 -10.25 -2.73
C GLN A 146 4.23 -9.16 -3.08
N ALA A 147 3.60 -9.25 -4.26
CA ALA A 147 2.46 -8.39 -4.58
C ALA A 147 1.15 -9.04 -4.09
N TYR A 148 0.26 -8.22 -3.54
CA TYR A 148 -1.12 -8.60 -3.24
C TYR A 148 -2.06 -7.75 -4.09
N LEU A 149 -2.88 -8.40 -4.92
CA LEU A 149 -3.82 -7.69 -5.77
C LEU A 149 -4.96 -7.09 -4.93
N TYR A 150 -5.09 -5.76 -4.95
CA TYR A 150 -6.23 -5.08 -4.37
C TYR A 150 -7.29 -4.83 -5.46
N ASP A 151 -8.46 -5.43 -5.26
CA ASP A 151 -9.64 -5.23 -6.12
C ASP A 151 -10.74 -4.50 -5.35
N GLY A 152 -10.62 -3.18 -5.34
CA GLY A 152 -11.57 -2.30 -4.68
C GLY A 152 -11.45 -0.88 -5.21
N TYR A 153 -12.29 0.00 -4.70
CA TYR A 153 -12.13 1.43 -4.94
C TYR A 153 -10.93 1.95 -4.16
N TRP A 154 -10.14 2.77 -4.82
CA TRP A 154 -9.01 3.46 -4.25
C TRP A 154 -8.82 4.76 -4.99
N GLU A 155 -8.71 5.87 -4.26
CA GLU A 155 -8.36 7.17 -4.81
C GLU A 155 -7.32 7.87 -3.93
N ASP A 156 -6.38 8.53 -4.60
CA ASP A 156 -5.40 9.42 -4.00
C ASP A 156 -6.06 10.78 -3.75
N ILE A 157 -6.26 11.15 -2.49
CA ILE A 157 -6.89 12.41 -2.09
C ILE A 157 -5.86 13.44 -1.60
N GLY A 158 -4.58 13.26 -1.93
CA GLY A 158 -3.49 14.17 -1.56
C GLY A 158 -3.49 15.52 -2.28
N THR A 159 -4.34 15.72 -3.30
CA THR A 159 -4.50 17.00 -4.01
C THR A 159 -5.89 17.58 -3.80
N ILE A 160 -6.00 18.93 -3.79
CA ILE A 160 -7.28 19.64 -3.61
C ILE A 160 -8.30 19.21 -4.67
N GLU A 161 -7.87 19.08 -5.92
CA GLU A 161 -8.73 18.67 -7.03
C GLU A 161 -9.27 17.24 -6.83
N ALA A 162 -8.39 16.29 -6.51
CA ALA A 162 -8.80 14.91 -6.27
C ALA A 162 -9.72 14.79 -5.03
N PHE A 163 -9.40 15.49 -3.94
CA PHE A 163 -10.24 15.56 -2.75
C PHE A 163 -11.64 16.11 -3.07
N TYR A 164 -11.72 17.21 -3.82
CA TYR A 164 -12.99 17.79 -4.24
C TYR A 164 -13.83 16.80 -5.08
N HIS A 165 -13.21 16.17 -6.07
CA HIS A 165 -13.90 15.20 -6.94
C HIS A 165 -14.34 13.94 -6.20
N ALA A 166 -13.51 13.40 -5.29
CA ALA A 166 -13.88 12.25 -4.46
C ALA A 166 -15.11 12.56 -3.60
N ASN A 167 -15.17 13.75 -2.99
CA ASN A 167 -16.32 14.19 -2.21
C ASN A 167 -17.59 14.33 -3.06
N LEU A 168 -17.50 14.94 -4.25
CA LEU A 168 -18.65 15.01 -5.17
C LEU A 168 -19.09 13.62 -5.66
N GLY A 169 -18.15 12.68 -5.80
CA GLY A 169 -18.40 11.30 -6.21
C GLY A 169 -19.40 10.56 -5.31
N ILE A 170 -19.48 10.92 -4.02
CA ILE A 170 -20.45 10.38 -3.06
C ILE A 170 -21.90 10.67 -3.49
N THR A 171 -22.13 11.80 -4.17
CA THR A 171 -23.48 12.26 -4.52
C THR A 171 -24.03 11.65 -5.81
N LYS A 172 -23.19 10.90 -6.56
CA LYS A 172 -23.58 10.28 -7.82
C LYS A 172 -24.65 9.20 -7.60
N LYS A 173 -25.64 9.17 -8.51
CA LYS A 173 -26.76 8.20 -8.52
C LYS A 173 -26.61 7.22 -9.70
N PRO A 174 -27.13 5.98 -9.61
CA PRO A 174 -27.90 5.38 -8.51
C PRO A 174 -27.02 4.88 -7.35
N VAL A 175 -25.72 4.73 -7.58
CA VAL A 175 -24.74 4.43 -6.54
C VAL A 175 -23.57 5.41 -6.65
N PRO A 176 -22.94 5.76 -5.51
CA PRO A 176 -21.69 6.50 -5.50
C PRO A 176 -20.63 5.83 -6.38
N ASP A 177 -19.71 6.63 -6.91
CA ASP A 177 -18.64 6.18 -7.80
C ASP A 177 -17.47 5.57 -7.01
N PHE A 178 -17.78 4.50 -6.27
CA PHE A 178 -16.87 3.73 -5.43
C PHE A 178 -16.67 2.31 -5.96
N ARG A 179 -16.68 2.13 -7.28
CA ARG A 179 -16.42 0.83 -7.92
C ARG A 179 -14.93 0.68 -8.22
N SER A 180 -14.43 -0.55 -8.27
CA SER A 180 -13.01 -0.78 -8.55
C SER A 180 -12.64 -0.26 -9.94
N ALA A 181 -11.45 0.31 -10.06
CA ALA A 181 -10.93 0.86 -11.32
C ALA A 181 -10.93 -0.17 -12.46
N CYS A 182 -10.86 -1.46 -12.12
CA CYS A 182 -10.90 -2.58 -13.07
C CYS A 182 -12.34 -2.92 -13.53
N TYR A 183 -13.35 -2.69 -12.69
CA TYR A 183 -14.77 -2.98 -13.01
C TYR A 183 -15.31 -2.11 -14.16
N THR A 184 -14.83 -0.87 -14.26
CA THR A 184 -15.27 0.09 -15.30
C THR A 184 -14.64 -0.23 -16.67
N THR A 185 -13.39 -0.71 -16.68
CA THR A 185 -12.68 -1.09 -17.92
C THR A 185 -13.20 -2.39 -18.50
N TYR A 186 -13.48 -3.40 -17.66
CA TYR A 186 -14.09 -4.66 -18.08
C TYR A 186 -15.46 -4.45 -18.75
N ASN A 187 -16.34 -3.65 -18.14
CA ASN A 187 -17.65 -3.35 -18.73
C ASN A 187 -17.60 -2.49 -20.01
N LYS A 188 -16.60 -1.61 -20.15
CA LYS A 188 -16.40 -0.85 -21.40
C LYS A 188 -15.95 -1.75 -22.55
N LEU A 189 -15.08 -2.71 -22.29
CA LEU A 189 -14.61 -3.66 -23.30
C LEU A 189 -15.69 -4.65 -23.73
N VAL A 190 -16.53 -5.13 -22.80
CA VAL A 190 -17.63 -6.05 -23.11
C VAL A 190 -18.76 -5.35 -23.88
N LYS A 191 -19.05 -4.07 -23.60
CA LYS A 191 -20.07 -3.29 -24.33
C LYS A 191 -19.62 -2.74 -25.68
N SER A 192 -18.32 -2.74 -25.99
CA SER A 192 -17.82 -2.41 -27.34
C SER A 192 -17.68 -3.64 -28.24
N ALA A 193 -17.86 -4.84 -27.69
CA ALA A 193 -17.75 -6.12 -28.39
C ALA A 193 -19.13 -6.80 -28.62
N ALA A 194 -20.22 -6.11 -28.32
CA ALA A 194 -21.61 -6.49 -28.58
C ALA A 194 -22.30 -5.37 -29.35
#